data_AF-A0AAU0NUA9-F1
#
_entry.id   AF-A0AAU0NUA9-F1
#
_cell.length_a   1.000
_cell.length_b   1.000
_cell.length_c   1.000
_cell.angle_alpha   90.00
_cell.angle_beta   90.00
_cell.angle_gamma   90.00
#
_symmetry.space_group_name_H-M   'P 1'
#
loop_
_entity.id
_entity.type
_entity.pdbx_description
1 polymer ?
#
loop_
_entity_poly.entity_id
_entity_poly.type
_entity_poly.pdbx_seq_one_letter_code
_entity_poly.pdbx_strand_id
1 'polypeptide(L)'
;MASENYQAVMYSNTTFNQPRQTQWAVLSKGMYGWDIKTIDPSLAKVEQAAKNILASGGEYTNINKIMVVQIMPLDFIMTPNV
;
A
#
# COMPACT_ATOMS: atom_id res chain seq x y z
N MET A 1 -45.99 -2.53 -15.22
CA MET A 1 -44.97 -2.83 -14.19
C MET A 1 -43.62 -2.74 -14.89
N ALA A 2 -42.85 -1.69 -14.60
CA ALA A 2 -41.54 -1.51 -15.19
C ALA A 2 -40.58 -2.51 -14.55
N SER A 3 -40.03 -3.44 -15.34
CA SER A 3 -38.90 -4.24 -14.90
C SER A 3 -37.71 -3.28 -14.80
N GLU A 4 -37.34 -2.92 -13.57
CA GLU A 4 -36.06 -2.26 -13.31
C GLU A 4 -34.98 -3.23 -13.80
N ASN A 5 -34.44 -2.93 -14.98
CA ASN A 5 -33.32 -3.64 -15.56
C ASN A 5 -32.15 -3.48 -14.60
N TYR A 6 -31.93 -4.49 -13.75
CA TYR A 6 -30.74 -4.63 -12.94
C TYR A 6 -29.56 -4.76 -13.89
N GLN A 7 -28.93 -3.63 -14.22
CA GLN A 7 -27.63 -3.64 -14.85
C GLN A 7 -26.63 -3.91 -13.73
N ALA A 8 -26.09 -5.12 -13.68
CA ALA A 8 -24.86 -5.35 -12.94
C ALA A 8 -23.88 -4.27 -13.42
N VAL A 9 -23.41 -3.43 -12.50
CA VAL A 9 -22.37 -2.46 -12.77
C VAL A 9 -21.13 -3.28 -13.09
N MET A 10 -21.00 -3.65 -14.36
CA MET A 10 -19.77 -4.19 -14.93
C MET A 10 -18.77 -3.07 -14.77
N TYR A 11 -18.01 -3.11 -13.67
CA TYR A 11 -16.90 -2.21 -13.45
C TYR A 11 -16.04 -2.24 -14.70
N SER A 12 -16.03 -1.14 -15.46
CA SER A 12 -15.10 -0.91 -16.56
C SER A 12 -13.63 -0.86 -16.09
N ASN A 13 -13.41 -0.97 -14.77
CA ASN A 13 -12.12 -1.11 -14.17
C ASN A 13 -11.65 -2.58 -14.23
N THR A 14 -11.06 -2.96 -15.36
CA THR A 14 -10.47 -4.29 -15.59
C THR A 14 -9.27 -4.59 -14.66
N THR A 15 -8.83 -3.65 -13.82
CA THR A 15 -7.79 -3.88 -12.80
C THR A 15 -8.27 -4.72 -11.63
N PHE A 16 -9.58 -4.97 -11.47
CA PHE A 16 -10.08 -5.87 -10.43
C PHE A 16 -9.69 -7.34 -10.70
N ASN A 17 -9.47 -7.71 -11.96
CA ASN A 17 -9.07 -9.07 -12.38
C ASN A 17 -7.55 -9.21 -12.60
N GLN A 18 -6.77 -8.15 -12.37
CA GLN A 18 -5.33 -8.27 -12.37
C GLN A 18 -4.90 -8.48 -10.92
N PRO A 19 -4.19 -9.59 -10.60
CA PRO A 19 -3.65 -9.76 -9.25
C PRO A 19 -2.80 -8.53 -8.95
N ARG A 20 -3.26 -7.71 -8.01
CA ARG A 20 -2.48 -6.56 -7.57
C ARG A 20 -1.19 -7.15 -7.01
N GLN A 21 -0.05 -6.67 -7.48
CA GLN A 21 1.22 -7.20 -7.01
C GLN A 21 1.42 -6.80 -5.55
N THR A 22 1.94 -7.71 -4.74
CA THR A 22 2.39 -7.38 -3.39
C THR A 22 3.40 -6.24 -3.47
N GLN A 23 3.17 -5.21 -2.67
CA GLN A 23 4.06 -4.06 -2.59
C GLN A 23 4.74 -4.01 -1.24
N TRP A 24 5.84 -3.29 -1.16
CA TRP A 24 6.54 -2.99 0.07
C TRP A 24 6.60 -1.49 0.23
N ALA A 25 6.58 -1.01 1.48
CA ALA A 25 6.68 0.40 1.76
C ALA A 25 7.65 0.68 2.91
N VAL A 26 8.36 1.80 2.81
CA VAL A 26 9.11 2.37 3.93
C VAL A 26 8.28 3.49 4.54
N LEU A 27 8.04 3.40 5.84
CA LEU A 27 7.52 4.50 6.63
C LEU A 27 8.64 5.08 7.50
N SER A 28 8.61 6.39 7.68
CA SER A 28 9.46 7.08 8.64
C SER A 28 8.62 7.86 9.64
N LYS A 29 9.01 7.87 10.91
CA LYS A 29 8.35 8.63 11.96
C LYS A 29 8.78 10.10 11.92
N GLY A 30 7.88 10.95 11.45
CA GLY A 30 8.00 12.40 11.50
C GLY A 30 7.49 12.99 12.81
N MET A 31 7.28 14.32 12.83
CA MET A 31 6.77 15.05 13.99
C MET A 31 5.29 14.73 14.29
N TYR A 32 4.50 14.42 13.26
CA TYR A 32 3.05 14.25 13.36
C TYR A 32 2.57 12.80 13.19
N GLY A 33 3.48 11.83 13.08
CA GLY A 33 3.13 10.43 12.89
C GLY A 33 4.08 9.68 11.97
N TRP A 34 3.55 8.65 11.31
CA TRP A 34 4.27 7.85 10.33
C TRP A 34 3.95 8.32 8.92
N ASP A 35 4.99 8.73 8.20
CA ASP A 35 4.88 9.17 6.81
C ASP A 35 5.42 8.08 5.87
N ILE A 36 4.69 7.79 4.80
CA ILE A 36 5.16 6.89 3.75
C ILE A 36 6.23 7.61 2.92
N LYS A 37 7.41 7.02 2.81
CA LYS A 37 8.54 7.58 2.06
C LYS A 37 8.72 6.93 0.69
N THR A 38 8.46 5.64 0.59
CA THR A 38 8.65 4.89 -0.66
C THR A 38 7.68 3.72 -0.68
N ILE A 39 7.12 3.43 -1.85
CA ILE A 39 6.34 2.23 -2.14
C ILE A 39 6.94 1.61 -3.41
N ASP A 40 7.35 0.35 -3.36
CA ASP A 40 7.90 -0.38 -4.51
C ASP A 40 7.56 -1.88 -4.40
N PRO A 41 7.29 -2.58 -5.51
CA PRO A 41 7.09 -4.04 -5.49
C PRO A 41 8.34 -4.85 -5.08
N SER A 42 9.54 -4.27 -5.17
CA SER A 42 10.80 -4.94 -4.82
C SER A 42 11.22 -4.67 -3.38
N LEU A 43 11.26 -5.72 -2.55
CA LEU A 43 11.79 -5.65 -1.19
C LEU A 43 13.22 -5.07 -1.16
N ALA A 44 14.09 -5.50 -2.08
CA ALA A 44 15.48 -5.05 -2.11
C ALA A 44 15.60 -3.52 -2.30
N LYS A 45 14.75 -2.94 -3.14
CA LYS A 45 14.72 -1.48 -3.34
C LYS A 45 14.19 -0.75 -2.12
N VAL A 46 13.17 -1.29 -1.46
CA VAL A 46 12.59 -0.73 -0.23
C VAL A 46 13.59 -0.80 0.92
N GLU A 47 14.33 -1.91 1.08
CA GLU A 47 15.41 -2.02 2.05
C GLU A 47 16.54 -1.03 1.77
N GLN A 48 16.92 -0.86 0.51
CA GLN A 48 17.93 0.13 0.12
C GLN A 48 17.47 1.55 0.43
N ALA A 49 16.21 1.88 0.16
CA ALA A 49 15.61 3.16 0.54
C ALA A 49 15.62 3.37 2.06
N ALA A 50 15.24 2.35 2.84
CA ALA A 50 15.28 2.42 4.30
C ALA A 50 16.70 2.66 4.83
N LYS A 51 17.71 1.95 4.29
CA LYS A 51 19.13 2.15 4.62
C LYS A 51 19.61 3.55 4.26
N ASN A 52 19.19 4.08 3.11
CA ASN A 52 19.53 5.45 2.70
C ASN A 52 18.92 6.49 3.65
N ILE A 53 17.70 6.27 4.13
CA ILE A 53 17.04 7.16 5.09
C ILE A 53 17.78 7.11 6.44
N LEU A 54 18.18 5.92 6.91
CA LEU A 54 19.03 5.79 8.10
C LEU A 54 20.36 6.53 7.93
N ALA A 55 21.02 6.36 6.79
CA ALA A 55 22.34 6.94 6.53
C ALA A 55 22.31 8.48 6.38
N SER A 56 21.28 9.02 5.72
CA SER A 56 21.13 10.47 5.48
C SER A 56 20.60 11.24 6.69
N GLY A 57 19.95 10.53 7.62
CA GLY A 57 19.20 11.13 8.71
C GLY A 57 20.00 11.51 9.97
N GLY A 58 21.29 11.18 10.04
CA GLY A 58 22.17 11.50 11.16
C GLY A 58 21.60 11.10 12.54
N GLU A 59 21.88 11.89 13.58
CA GLU A 59 21.38 11.64 14.95
C GLU A 59 19.85 11.71 15.09
N TYR A 60 19.15 12.34 14.13
CA TYR A 60 17.71 12.55 14.19
C TYR A 60 16.88 11.34 13.72
N THR A 61 17.55 10.35 13.11
CA THR A 61 16.91 9.23 12.42
C THR A 61 17.44 7.92 12.98
N ASN A 62 16.70 7.36 13.94
CA ASN A 62 17.02 6.10 14.61
C ASN A 62 16.28 4.95 13.90
N ILE A 63 16.78 3.72 14.01
CA ILE A 63 16.09 2.51 13.55
C ILE A 63 14.66 2.40 14.08
N ASN A 64 14.39 2.90 15.28
CA ASN A 64 13.05 2.96 15.87
C ASN A 64 12.08 3.93 15.16
N LYS A 65 12.59 4.77 14.25
CA LYS A 65 11.80 5.72 13.47
C LYS A 65 11.60 5.27 12.03
N ILE A 66 12.00 4.06 11.67
CA ILE A 66 11.81 3.54 10.32
C ILE A 66 11.13 2.18 10.41
N MET A 67 10.15 1.97 9.54
CA MET A 67 9.41 0.74 9.43
C MET A 67 9.35 0.32 7.97
N VAL A 68 9.62 -0.96 7.71
CA VAL A 68 9.36 -1.57 6.41
C VAL A 68 8.12 -2.43 6.56
N VAL A 69 7.10 -2.19 5.73
CA VAL A 69 5.84 -2.93 5.75
C VAL A 69 5.57 -3.58 4.41
N GLN A 70 4.92 -4.73 4.45
CA GLN A 70 4.37 -5.39 3.29
C GLN A 70 2.93 -4.93 3.09
N ILE A 71 2.61 -4.47 1.89
CA ILE A 71 1.26 -4.14 1.45
C ILE A 71 0.77 -5.33 0.62
N MET A 72 -0.04 -6.17 1.25
CA MET A 72 -0.76 -7.22 0.55
C MET A 72 -2.08 -6.66 0.01
N PRO A 73 -2.38 -6.85 -1.27
CA PRO A 73 -3.68 -6.48 -1.79
C PRO A 73 -4.75 -7.42 -1.23
N LEU A 74 -5.87 -6.84 -0.83
CA LEU A 74 -7.06 -7.59 -0.50
C LEU A 74 -7.83 -7.81 -1.80
N ASP A 75 -7.79 -9.04 -2.31
CA ASP A 75 -8.46 -9.42 -3.56
C ASP A 75 -9.98 -9.65 -3.37
N PHE A 76 -10.47 -9.72 -2.13
CA PHE A 76 -11.88 -9.97 -1.83
C PHE A 76 -12.44 -8.93 -0.85
N ILE A 77 -13.42 -8.16 -1.33
CA ILE A 77 -14.34 -7.40 -0.48
C ILE A 77 -15.62 -8.24 -0.40
N MET A 78 -15.82 -8.94 0.72
CA MET A 78 -17.13 -9.53 1.01
C MET A 78 -18.07 -8.42 1.46
N THR A 79 -18.84 -7.86 0.54
CA THR A 79 -20.00 -7.03 0.90
C THR A 79 -21.13 -7.92 1.41
N PRO A 80 -21.68 -7.67 2.61
CA PRO A 80 -22.90 -8.34 3.03
C PRO A 80 -24.05 -7.95 2.09
N ASN A 81 -24.78 -8.95 1.58
CA ASN A 81 -26.06 -8.69 0.93
C ASN A 81 -27.07 -8.31 2.01
N VAL A 82 -27.69 -7.13 1.85
CA VAL A 82 -28.89 -6.72 2.59
C VAL A 82 -30.09 -7.00 1.72
#